data_AF-A0A2E8A9E0-F1
#
_entry.id   AF-A0A2E8A9E0-F1
#
_cell.length_a   1.000
_cell.length_b   1.000
_cell.length_c   1.000
_cell.angle_alpha   90.00
_cell.angle_beta   90.00
_cell.angle_gamma   90.00
#
_symmetry.space_group_name_H-M   'P 1'
#
loop_
_entity.id
_entity.type
_entity.pdbx_description
1 polymer ?
#
loop_
_entity_poly.entity_id
_entity_poly.type
_entity_poly.pdbx_seq_one_letter_code
_entity_poly.pdbx_strand_id
1 'polypeptide(L)'
;MPPMRLYVHHKTKYRYPSPVKDSFNELRLNPLSNDWQKCENCFISVLPSTSLSKYLDLNGNMVHHFEISQDHSNLVIESRST
;
A
#
# COMPACT_ATOMS: atom_id res chain seq x y z
N MET A 1 -13.95 28.85 0.11
CA MET A 1 -12.77 28.35 0.85
C MET A 1 -11.78 27.81 -0.17
N PRO A 2 -10.47 28.06 -0.04
CA PRO A 2 -9.49 27.42 -0.91
C PRO A 2 -9.52 25.89 -0.72
N PRO A 3 -9.22 25.10 -1.76
CA PRO A 3 -9.16 23.66 -1.64
C PRO A 3 -8.07 23.25 -0.64
N MET A 4 -8.40 22.32 0.27
CA MET A 4 -7.45 21.76 1.22
C MET A 4 -6.52 20.80 0.50
N ARG A 5 -5.21 20.89 0.76
CA ARG A 5 -4.21 19.92 0.31
C ARG A 5 -3.69 19.16 1.51
N LEU A 6 -3.68 17.84 1.42
CA LEU A 6 -3.20 16.94 2.47
C LEU A 6 -1.97 16.20 1.97
N TYR A 7 -1.06 15.92 2.91
CA TYR A 7 -0.01 14.93 2.72
C TYR A 7 -0.29 13.79 3.68
N VAL A 8 -0.57 12.61 3.14
CA VAL A 8 -0.94 11.43 3.92
C VAL A 8 0.21 10.43 3.89
N HIS A 9 0.70 10.06 5.07
CA HIS A 9 1.72 9.03 5.25
C HIS A 9 1.15 7.89 6.11
N HIS A 10 1.10 6.69 5.53
CA HIS A 10 0.67 5.46 6.20
C HIS A 10 1.86 4.52 6.36
N LYS A 11 2.01 3.90 7.53
CA LYS A 11 3.03 2.88 7.78
C LYS A 11 2.49 1.72 8.59
N THR A 12 2.57 0.51 8.03
CA THR A 12 2.31 -0.75 8.73
C THR A 12 3.62 -1.50 8.94
N LYS A 13 3.82 -2.06 10.14
CA LYS A 13 4.98 -2.91 10.47
C LYS A 13 4.50 -4.21 11.11
N TYR A 14 4.87 -5.34 10.53
CA TYR A 14 4.74 -6.66 11.13
C TYR A 14 6.11 -7.13 11.62
N ARG A 15 6.12 -7.71 12.82
CA ARG A 15 7.24 -8.47 13.38
C ARG A 15 6.71 -9.84 13.77
N TYR A 16 7.18 -10.86 13.09
CA TYR A 16 6.74 -12.24 13.33
C TYR A 16 7.57 -12.87 14.45
N PRO A 17 6.98 -13.75 15.28
CA PRO A 17 7.71 -14.45 16.35
C PRO A 17 8.73 -15.48 15.81
N SER A 18 8.57 -15.91 14.57
CA SER A 18 9.48 -16.78 13.80
C SER A 18 9.45 -16.38 12.32
N PRO A 19 10.45 -16.76 11.49
CA PRO A 19 10.39 -16.53 10.04
C PRO A 19 9.11 -17.10 9.42
N VAL A 20 8.49 -16.33 8.54
CA VAL A 20 7.36 -16.73 7.71
C VAL A 20 7.78 -16.70 6.24
N LYS A 21 7.06 -17.44 5.40
CA LYS A 21 7.30 -17.55 3.95
C LYS A 21 5.97 -17.53 3.20
N ASP A 22 6.04 -17.42 1.87
CA ASP A 22 4.88 -17.46 0.99
C ASP A 22 3.75 -16.51 1.45
N SER A 23 4.13 -15.24 1.68
CA SER A 23 3.20 -14.20 2.13
C SER A 23 2.52 -13.53 0.93
N PHE A 24 1.18 -13.57 0.90
CA PHE A 24 0.34 -12.96 -0.14
C PHE A 24 -0.41 -11.77 0.45
N ASN A 25 -0.30 -10.59 -0.17
CA ASN A 25 -0.81 -9.36 0.42
C ASN A 25 -1.51 -8.47 -0.61
N GLU A 26 -2.63 -7.90 -0.19
CA GLU A 26 -3.37 -6.89 -0.93
C GLU A 26 -3.47 -5.60 -0.12
N LEU A 27 -3.15 -4.48 -0.76
CA LEU A 27 -3.14 -3.16 -0.14
C LEU A 27 -4.17 -2.26 -0.81
N ARG A 28 -5.06 -1.70 0.01
CA ARG A 28 -6.03 -0.66 -0.36
C ARG A 28 -5.59 0.67 0.27
N LEU A 29 -4.41 1.14 -0.14
CA LEU A 29 -3.76 2.34 0.40
C LEU A 29 -3.71 3.50 -0.59
N ASN A 30 -4.32 3.36 -1.76
CA ASN A 30 -4.41 4.41 -2.76
C ASN A 30 -5.69 5.22 -2.54
N PRO A 31 -5.61 6.52 -2.17
CA PRO A 31 -6.80 7.34 -1.99
C PRO A 31 -7.66 7.40 -3.26
N LEU A 32 -8.98 7.41 -3.06
CA LEU A 32 -9.93 7.53 -4.17
C LEU A 32 -9.82 8.92 -4.79
N SER A 33 -9.85 9.00 -6.12
CA SER A 33 -10.02 10.26 -6.85
C SER A 33 -11.45 10.33 -7.40
N ASN A 34 -12.20 11.37 -7.05
CA ASN A 34 -13.58 11.62 -7.48
C ASN A 34 -13.90 13.14 -7.48
N ASP A 35 -15.17 13.50 -7.60
CA ASP A 35 -15.59 14.91 -7.71
C ASP A 35 -15.31 15.75 -6.43
N TRP A 36 -15.06 15.10 -5.29
CA TRP A 36 -14.84 15.77 -4.01
C TRP A 36 -13.38 15.75 -3.55
N GLN A 37 -12.54 14.88 -4.12
CA GLN A 37 -11.11 14.79 -3.79
C GLN A 37 -10.29 14.29 -4.98
N LYS A 38 -9.01 14.67 -5.03
CA LYS A 38 -8.07 14.20 -6.06
C LYS A 38 -6.78 13.77 -5.39
N CYS A 39 -6.38 12.52 -5.64
CA CYS A 39 -5.04 12.05 -5.36
C CYS A 39 -4.12 12.44 -6.53
N GLU A 40 -3.19 13.35 -6.29
CA GLU A 40 -2.19 13.81 -7.25
C GLU A 40 -1.07 12.78 -7.42
N ASN A 41 -0.64 12.15 -6.33
CA ASN A 41 0.38 11.11 -6.35
C ASN A 41 0.18 10.10 -5.23
N CYS A 42 0.53 8.84 -5.48
CA CYS A 42 0.51 7.77 -4.49
C CYS A 42 1.70 6.83 -4.71
N PHE A 43 2.58 6.78 -3.72
CA PHE A 43 3.75 5.90 -3.73
C PHE A 43 3.62 4.86 -2.61
N ILE A 44 3.83 3.59 -2.95
CA ILE A 44 3.84 2.48 -1.99
C ILE A 44 5.19 1.77 -2.07
N SER A 45 5.78 1.48 -0.92
CA SER A 45 6.98 0.68 -0.78
C SER A 45 6.77 -0.45 0.23
N VAL A 46 7.44 -1.57 -0.02
CA VAL A 46 7.37 -2.78 0.79
C VAL A 46 8.80 -3.23 1.11
N LEU A 47 9.02 -3.65 2.35
CA LEU A 47 10.24 -4.30 2.81
C LEU A 47 9.88 -5.64 3.47
N PRO A 48 10.47 -6.79 3.08
CA PRO A 48 11.50 -6.96 2.06
C PRO A 48 11.06 -6.49 0.67
N SER A 49 12.02 -6.01 -0.13
CA SER A 49 11.74 -5.43 -1.45
C SER A 49 11.11 -6.48 -2.36
N THR A 50 9.94 -6.17 -2.89
CA THR A 50 9.19 -7.06 -3.78
C THR A 50 8.46 -6.24 -4.84
N SER A 51 8.09 -6.90 -5.93
CA SER A 51 7.34 -6.29 -7.03
C SER A 51 5.87 -6.12 -6.64
N LEU A 52 5.31 -4.96 -6.93
CA LEU A 52 3.89 -4.68 -6.76
C LEU A 52 3.20 -4.72 -8.12
N SER A 53 2.13 -5.50 -8.22
CA SER A 53 1.14 -5.38 -9.30
C SER A 53 -0.05 -4.57 -8.80
N LYS A 54 -0.89 -4.08 -9.72
CA LYS A 54 -2.08 -3.29 -9.38
C LYS A 54 -3.27 -3.71 -10.22
N TYR A 55 -4.45 -3.66 -9.63
CA TYR A 55 -5.72 -3.91 -10.31
C TYR A 55 -6.87 -3.19 -9.60
N LEU A 56 -8.02 -3.05 -10.29
CA LEU A 56 -9.24 -2.52 -9.69
C LEU A 56 -10.08 -3.68 -9.13
N ASP A 57 -10.50 -3.59 -7.87
CA ASP A 57 -11.47 -4.54 -7.31
C ASP A 57 -12.91 -4.24 -7.79
N LEU A 58 -13.87 -5.09 -7.39
CA LEU A 58 -15.28 -4.94 -7.77
C LEU A 58 -15.92 -3.64 -7.27
N ASN A 59 -15.31 -2.97 -6.31
CA ASN A 59 -15.75 -1.69 -5.78
C ASN A 59 -15.01 -0.50 -6.42
N GLY A 60 -14.14 -0.75 -7.39
CA GLY A 60 -13.35 0.27 -8.08
C GLY A 60 -12.17 0.80 -7.26
N ASN A 61 -11.79 0.14 -6.15
CA ASN A 61 -10.59 0.53 -5.42
C ASN A 61 -9.35 0.05 -6.17
N MET A 62 -8.32 0.89 -6.22
CA MET A 62 -7.00 0.48 -6.67
C MET A 62 -6.34 -0.40 -5.60
N VAL A 63 -6.28 -1.70 -5.87
CA VAL A 63 -5.59 -2.69 -5.06
C VAL A 63 -4.17 -2.84 -5.55
N HIS A 64 -3.20 -2.82 -4.63
CA HIS A 64 -1.83 -3.22 -4.91
C HIS A 64 -1.59 -4.61 -4.35
N HIS A 65 -1.11 -5.53 -5.18
CA HIS A 65 -0.82 -6.90 -4.80
C HIS A 65 0.69 -7.14 -4.79
N PHE A 66 1.17 -7.87 -3.79
CA PHE A 66 2.55 -8.34 -3.77
C PHE A 66 2.67 -9.66 -3.03
N GLU A 67 3.76 -10.36 -3.35
CA GLU A 67 4.08 -11.65 -2.77
C GLU A 67 5.52 -11.65 -2.26
N ILE A 68 5.75 -12.37 -1.16
CA ILE A 68 7.10 -12.60 -0.62
C ILE A 68 7.26 -14.10 -0.41
N SER A 69 7.91 -14.77 -1.36
CA SER A 69 8.17 -16.22 -1.29
C SER A 69 9.33 -16.57 -0.35
N GLN A 70 10.22 -15.61 -0.07
CA GLN A 70 11.40 -15.82 0.77
C GLN A 70 11.06 -15.69 2.26
N ASP A 71 11.83 -16.40 3.09
CA ASP A 71 11.75 -16.29 4.53
C ASP A 71 11.98 -14.84 4.98
N HIS A 72 11.11 -14.33 5.82
CA HIS A 72 11.24 -13.02 6.44
C HIS A 72 10.65 -13.03 7.85
N SER A 73 11.28 -12.28 8.76
CA SER A 73 10.77 -12.09 10.12
C SER A 73 10.07 -10.74 10.31
N ASN A 74 10.11 -9.87 9.30
CA ASN A 74 9.49 -8.55 9.34
C ASN A 74 8.91 -8.20 7.97
N LEU A 75 7.81 -7.46 7.98
CA LEU A 75 7.18 -6.86 6.81
C LEU A 75 6.88 -5.40 7.13
N VAL A 76 7.39 -4.47 6.32
CA VAL A 76 7.11 -3.03 6.45
C VAL A 76 6.47 -2.54 5.17
N ILE A 77 5.34 -1.84 5.30
CA ILE A 77 4.60 -1.27 4.19
C ILE A 77 4.46 0.22 4.48
N GLU A 78 4.91 1.07 3.55
CA GLU A 78 4.77 2.52 3.64
C GLU A 78 4.04 3.05 2.40
N SER A 79 3.06 3.93 2.61
CA SER A 79 2.38 4.68 1.56
C SER A 79 2.50 6.18 1.82
N ARG A 80 2.77 6.96 0.77
CA ARG A 80 2.79 8.43 0.77
C ARG A 80 1.91 8.93 -0.34
N SER A 81 0.98 9.82 -0.02
CA SER A 81 0.07 10.40 -1.01
C SER A 81 -0.16 11.89 -0.78
N THR A 82 -0.43 12.57 -1.89
CA THR A 82 -0.77 14.01 -2.00
C THR A 82 -2.01 14.17 -2.85
#